data_AF-A0AAW7DDY0-F1
#
_entry.id   AF-A0AAW7DDY0-F1
#
_cell.length_a   1.000
_cell.length_b   1.000
_cell.length_c   1.000
_cell.angle_alpha   90.00
_cell.angle_beta   90.00
_cell.angle_gamma   90.00
#
_symmetry.space_group_name_H-M   'P 1'
#
loop_
_entity.id
_entity.type
_entity.pdbx_description
1 polymer ?
#
loop_
_entity_poly.entity_id
_entity_poly.type
_entity_poly.pdbx_seq_one_letter_code
_entity_poly.pdbx_strand_id
1 'polypeptide(L)'
;MTRNVIFLIAFIFLMFSCKNEKTEIDKSSDGLSHEDVLSLEKSSVFTNETLVYKGIFEGNYSGDKIILKLTEKSFLVDYKGQSFEGELFKKDDGSLIELAPKKKKLPFQFLRWSDNSEIMILNEDGMADDNGENYLTRISEK
;
A
#
# COMPACT_ATOMS: atom_id res chain seq x y z
N MET A 1 21.83 -51.58 -13.91
CA MET A 1 22.62 -50.57 -14.63
C MET A 1 22.83 -51.07 -16.04
N THR A 2 22.05 -50.55 -17.00
CA THR A 2 22.47 -50.23 -18.38
C THR A 2 21.28 -49.60 -19.11
N ARG A 3 21.39 -48.28 -19.31
CA ARG A 3 20.73 -47.51 -20.36
C ARG A 3 20.89 -48.26 -21.69
N ASN A 4 19.85 -48.25 -22.52
CA ASN A 4 20.01 -47.76 -23.88
C ASN A 4 18.69 -47.24 -24.44
N VAL A 5 18.86 -46.11 -25.12
CA VAL A 5 17.87 -45.21 -25.67
C VAL A 5 17.92 -45.42 -27.19
N ILE A 6 16.82 -45.06 -27.85
CA ILE A 6 16.74 -44.37 -29.15
C ILE A 6 15.93 -45.10 -30.24
N PHE A 7 14.73 -44.54 -30.44
CA PHE A 7 14.04 -44.16 -31.68
C PHE A 7 13.95 -45.17 -32.85
N LEU A 8 12.69 -45.48 -33.21
CA LEU A 8 12.30 -45.46 -34.61
C LEU A 8 11.03 -44.62 -34.79
N ILE A 9 11.26 -43.48 -35.43
CA ILE A 9 10.32 -42.57 -36.07
C ILE A 9 9.63 -43.32 -37.22
N ALA A 10 8.32 -43.16 -37.35
CA ALA A 10 7.70 -42.45 -38.48
C ALA A 10 6.26 -42.90 -38.72
N PHE A 11 5.41 -41.89 -38.96
CA PHE A 11 4.35 -41.92 -39.97
C PHE A 11 3.10 -42.77 -39.58
N ILE A 12 1.93 -42.18 -39.34
CA ILE A 12 1.13 -41.52 -40.39
C ILE A 12 -0.13 -40.87 -39.78
N PHE A 13 -0.35 -39.62 -40.19
CA PHE A 13 -1.63 -38.99 -40.50
C PHE A 13 -2.64 -38.75 -39.36
N LEU A 14 -2.81 -37.49 -39.00
CA LEU A 14 -3.89 -36.63 -39.52
C LEU A 14 -5.26 -37.14 -39.12
N MET A 15 -5.73 -36.70 -37.94
CA MET A 15 -7.12 -36.36 -37.75
C MET A 15 -7.24 -35.18 -36.79
N PHE A 16 -7.48 -34.01 -37.39
CA PHE A 16 -8.46 -33.01 -36.97
C PHE A 16 -8.87 -32.99 -35.49
N SER A 17 -8.41 -31.96 -34.77
CA SER A 17 -9.33 -31.06 -34.06
C SER A 17 -8.62 -29.76 -33.65
N CYS A 18 -8.54 -28.79 -34.59
CA CYS A 18 -8.45 -27.38 -34.22
C CYS A 18 -9.73 -27.02 -33.46
N LYS A 19 -9.71 -27.21 -32.14
CA LYS A 19 -10.70 -26.63 -31.25
C LYS A 19 -10.34 -25.15 -31.16
N ASN A 20 -11.26 -24.29 -31.58
CA ASN A 20 -11.11 -22.83 -31.56
C ASN A 20 -10.71 -22.36 -30.16
N GLU A 21 -9.42 -22.16 -29.97
CA GLU A 21 -8.85 -21.37 -28.89
C GLU A 21 -9.17 -19.92 -29.24
N LYS A 22 -10.27 -19.41 -28.66
CA LYS A 22 -10.37 -17.97 -28.45
C LYS A 22 -9.30 -17.63 -27.43
N THR A 23 -8.09 -17.39 -27.91
CA THR A 23 -7.10 -16.61 -27.18
C THR A 23 -7.74 -15.23 -27.04
N GLU A 24 -8.40 -14.99 -25.90
CA GLU A 24 -8.60 -13.63 -25.43
C GLU A 24 -7.18 -13.06 -25.33
N ILE A 25 -6.86 -12.21 -26.31
CA ILE A 25 -5.66 -11.39 -26.28
C ILE A 25 -5.83 -10.54 -25.03
N ASP A 26 -5.13 -10.93 -23.98
CA ASP A 26 -4.94 -10.18 -22.76
C ASP A 26 -4.46 -8.78 -23.15
N LYS A 27 -5.36 -7.80 -23.07
CA LYS A 27 -5.08 -6.38 -23.31
C LYS A 27 -4.50 -5.69 -22.07
N SER A 28 -3.96 -6.44 -21.11
CA SER A 28 -3.31 -5.83 -19.93
C SER A 28 -1.89 -5.30 -20.19
N SER A 29 -1.35 -5.46 -21.42
CA SER A 29 -0.01 -4.97 -21.79
C SER A 29 -0.02 -3.77 -22.74
N ASP A 30 -1.14 -3.07 -22.93
CA ASP A 30 -1.08 -1.74 -23.54
C ASP A 30 -0.53 -0.78 -22.48
N GLY A 31 0.77 -0.47 -22.60
CA GLY A 31 1.38 0.61 -21.85
C GLY A 31 0.56 1.88 -22.05
N LEU A 32 0.27 2.57 -20.94
CA LEU A 32 -0.50 3.82 -20.93
C LEU A 32 -0.04 4.72 -22.07
N SER A 33 -0.96 5.10 -22.97
CA SER A 33 -0.61 6.02 -24.04
C SER A 33 -0.24 7.38 -23.44
N HIS A 34 0.55 8.17 -24.16
CA HIS A 34 0.92 9.52 -23.69
C HIS A 34 -0.31 10.39 -23.38
N GLU A 35 -1.42 10.15 -24.09
CA GLU A 35 -2.71 10.82 -23.87
C GLU A 35 -3.41 10.35 -22.60
N ASP A 36 -3.27 9.07 -22.23
CA ASP A 36 -3.77 8.54 -20.95
C ASP A 36 -2.98 9.10 -19.77
N VAL A 37 -1.67 9.25 -19.90
CA VAL A 37 -0.80 9.90 -18.90
C VAL A 37 -1.20 11.37 -18.72
N LEU A 38 -1.39 12.11 -19.82
CA LEU A 38 -1.80 13.51 -19.77
C LEU A 38 -3.23 13.69 -19.21
N SER A 39 -4.11 12.71 -19.42
CA SER A 39 -5.47 12.71 -18.86
C SER A 39 -5.45 12.43 -17.35
N LEU A 40 -4.57 11.54 -16.89
CA LEU A 40 -4.30 11.32 -15.46
C LEU A 40 -3.77 12.59 -14.79
N GLU A 41 -2.77 13.26 -15.40
CA GLU A 41 -2.22 14.52 -14.89
C GLU A 41 -3.26 15.65 -14.84
N LYS A 42 -4.15 15.76 -15.86
CA LYS A 42 -5.23 16.77 -15.89
C LYS A 42 -6.37 16.49 -14.92
N SER A 43 -6.63 15.22 -14.61
CA SER A 43 -7.67 14.82 -13.65
C SER A 43 -7.20 14.90 -12.19
N SER A 44 -5.90 15.01 -11.95
CA SER A 44 -5.33 15.34 -10.65
C SER A 44 -5.50 16.83 -10.36
N VAL A 45 -6.76 17.27 -10.32
CA VAL A 45 -7.11 18.48 -9.56
C VAL A 45 -6.85 18.09 -8.11
N PHE A 46 -5.63 18.36 -7.66
CA PHE A 46 -5.22 18.29 -6.27
C PHE A 46 -6.22 19.14 -5.49
N THR A 47 -7.24 18.50 -4.93
CA THR A 47 -8.20 19.15 -4.07
C THR A 47 -7.38 19.74 -2.94
N ASN A 48 -7.29 21.07 -2.93
CA ASN A 48 -6.57 21.84 -1.91
C ASN A 48 -7.38 21.81 -0.60
N GLU A 49 -7.79 20.61 -0.19
CA GLU A 49 -8.42 20.36 1.08
C GLU A 49 -7.34 20.50 2.16
N THR A 50 -7.60 21.40 3.10
CA THR A 50 -6.70 21.58 4.23
C THR A 50 -6.66 20.29 5.04
N LEU A 51 -5.48 19.68 5.18
CA LEU A 51 -5.30 18.46 5.99
C LEU A 51 -5.63 18.71 7.46
N VAL A 52 -6.54 17.91 8.01
CA VAL A 52 -6.99 17.97 9.41
C VAL A 52 -6.16 16.99 10.24
N TYR A 53 -5.12 17.49 10.89
CA TYR A 53 -4.12 16.65 11.59
C TYR A 53 -4.61 15.98 12.88
N LYS A 54 -5.51 16.64 13.61
CA LYS A 54 -5.96 16.18 14.92
C LYS A 54 -6.99 15.08 14.78
N GLY A 55 -6.93 14.06 15.63
CA GLY A 55 -7.99 13.07 15.73
C GLY A 55 -7.51 11.72 16.23
N ILE A 56 -8.44 10.77 16.27
CA ILE A 56 -8.21 9.38 16.66
C ILE A 56 -8.42 8.52 15.43
N PHE A 57 -7.43 7.66 15.16
CA PHE A 57 -7.40 6.74 14.05
C PHE A 57 -7.29 5.32 14.58
N GLU A 58 -7.99 4.40 13.95
CA GLU A 58 -8.00 2.99 14.29
C GLU A 58 -7.77 2.17 13.03
N GLY A 59 -6.99 1.11 13.16
CA GLY A 59 -6.75 0.16 12.09
C GLY A 59 -5.99 -1.05 12.60
N ASN A 60 -5.39 -1.77 11.67
CA ASN A 60 -4.43 -2.82 11.99
C ASN A 60 -3.03 -2.35 11.58
N TYR A 61 -2.01 -2.98 12.16
CA TYR A 61 -0.62 -2.86 11.74
C TYR A 61 0.09 -4.18 12.05
N SER A 62 0.56 -4.86 11.00
CA SER A 62 1.14 -6.20 11.08
C SER A 62 0.23 -7.21 11.81
N GLY A 63 -1.04 -7.29 11.40
CA GLY A 63 -2.05 -8.21 11.95
C GLY A 63 -2.66 -7.82 13.30
N ASP A 64 -2.13 -6.79 13.97
CA ASP A 64 -2.57 -6.39 15.31
C ASP A 64 -3.27 -5.04 15.29
N LYS A 65 -4.34 -4.91 16.11
CA LYS A 65 -5.06 -3.65 16.26
C LYS A 65 -4.16 -2.54 16.82
N ILE A 66 -4.30 -1.36 16.25
CA ILE A 66 -3.61 -0.14 16.66
C ILE A 66 -4.61 1.01 16.79
N ILE A 67 -4.42 1.85 17.82
CA ILE A 67 -5.14 3.11 17.98
C ILE A 67 -4.12 4.24 18.04
N LEU A 68 -4.23 5.19 17.14
CA LEU A 68 -3.37 6.37 17.04
C LEU A 68 -4.19 7.62 17.39
N LYS A 69 -3.71 8.42 18.34
CA LYS A 69 -4.27 9.74 18.66
C LYS A 69 -3.26 10.81 18.29
N LEU A 70 -3.65 11.75 17.45
CA LEU A 70 -2.82 12.86 17.00
C LEU A 70 -3.36 14.18 17.56
N THR A 71 -2.46 15.01 18.08
CA THR A 71 -2.72 16.42 18.41
C THR A 71 -1.96 17.33 17.43
N GLU A 72 -1.82 18.63 17.71
CA GLU A 72 -1.01 19.52 16.86
C GLU A 72 0.47 19.18 16.84
N LYS A 73 0.99 18.67 17.96
CA LYS A 73 2.44 18.56 18.22
C LYS A 73 2.84 17.23 18.86
N SER A 74 1.89 16.41 19.26
CA SER A 74 2.15 15.16 19.95
C SER A 74 1.26 14.03 19.45
N PHE A 75 1.69 12.82 19.75
CA PHE A 75 0.93 11.61 19.48
C PHE A 75 0.83 10.71 20.72
N LEU A 76 -0.19 9.85 20.72
CA LEU A 76 -0.31 8.68 21.58
C LEU A 76 -0.68 7.49 20.69
N VAL A 77 0.07 6.40 20.77
CA VAL A 77 -0.22 5.13 20.08
C VAL A 77 -0.44 4.05 21.10
N ASP A 78 -1.56 3.34 21.00
CA ASP A 78 -1.83 2.10 21.72
C ASP A 78 -1.68 0.92 20.75
N TYR A 79 -0.66 0.10 20.94
CA TYR A 79 -0.33 -1.05 20.07
C TYR A 79 0.23 -2.22 20.88
N LYS A 80 -0.25 -3.44 20.64
CA LYS A 80 0.18 -4.67 21.35
C LYS A 80 0.15 -4.55 22.88
N GLY A 81 -0.88 -3.90 23.41
CA GLY A 81 -1.03 -3.66 24.86
C GLY A 81 -0.03 -2.66 25.45
N GLN A 82 0.71 -1.94 24.62
CA GLN A 82 1.64 -0.90 25.04
C GLN A 82 1.20 0.47 24.52
N SER A 83 1.35 1.48 25.37
CA SER A 83 1.17 2.89 24.97
C SER A 83 2.53 3.55 24.71
N PHE A 84 2.61 4.28 23.60
CA PHE A 84 3.76 5.05 23.16
C PHE A 84 3.33 6.51 23.03
N GLU A 85 4.12 7.43 23.57
CA GLU A 85 3.86 8.86 23.49
C GLU A 85 5.10 9.61 23.01
N GLY A 86 4.87 10.73 22.34
CA GLY A 86 5.97 11.51 21.78
C GLY A 86 5.54 12.77 21.07
N GLU A 87 6.50 13.35 20.38
CA GLU A 87 6.29 14.53 19.53
C GLU A 87 6.11 14.08 18.09
N LEU A 88 5.39 14.88 17.31
CA LEU A 88 5.26 14.67 15.87
C LEU A 88 5.85 15.85 15.10
N PHE A 89 6.45 15.56 13.96
CA PHE A 89 7.06 16.54 13.08
C PHE A 89 6.46 16.38 11.69
N LYS A 90 5.88 17.47 11.18
CA LYS A 90 5.35 17.53 9.82
C LYS A 90 6.52 17.77 8.86
N LYS A 91 6.59 16.97 7.80
CA LYS A 91 7.56 17.06 6.72
C LYS A 91 6.86 17.33 5.39
N ASP A 92 7.64 17.75 4.40
CA ASP A 92 7.17 18.14 3.07
C ASP A 92 6.10 19.25 3.13
N ASP A 93 4.96 19.05 2.48
CA ASP A 93 3.78 19.92 2.56
C ASP A 93 2.88 19.62 3.78
N GLY A 94 3.34 18.73 4.66
CA GLY A 94 2.62 18.21 5.81
C GLY A 94 1.91 16.87 5.54
N SER A 95 1.95 16.34 4.31
CA SER A 95 1.45 15.00 4.00
C SER A 95 2.25 13.88 4.67
N LEU A 96 3.52 14.12 5.02
CA LEU A 96 4.38 13.19 5.74
C LEU A 96 4.55 13.63 7.21
N ILE A 97 4.38 12.70 8.14
CA ILE A 97 4.60 12.93 9.58
C ILE A 97 5.65 11.96 10.10
N GLU A 98 6.61 12.48 10.85
CA GLU A 98 7.56 11.70 11.63
C GLU A 98 7.15 11.69 13.11
N LEU A 99 7.14 10.51 13.71
CA LEU A 99 6.87 10.30 15.13
C LEU A 99 8.18 10.12 15.91
N ALA A 100 8.40 10.96 16.92
CA ALA A 100 9.54 10.89 17.81
C ALA A 100 9.09 10.44 19.22
N PRO A 101 9.11 9.13 19.52
CA PRO A 101 8.71 8.63 20.83
C PRO A 101 9.71 9.02 21.93
N LYS A 102 9.21 9.36 23.13
CA LYS A 102 10.05 9.84 24.25
C LYS A 102 10.84 8.75 24.98
N LYS A 103 10.30 7.53 25.07
CA LYS A 103 10.86 6.45 25.93
C LYS A 103 11.06 5.13 25.21
N LYS A 104 10.02 4.63 24.55
CA LYS A 104 10.01 3.31 23.91
C LYS A 104 10.15 3.46 22.41
N LYS A 105 10.94 2.61 21.75
CA LYS A 105 11.02 2.58 20.29
C LYS A 105 9.68 2.09 19.74
N LEU A 106 9.06 2.89 18.87
CA LEU A 106 7.89 2.51 18.10
C LEU A 106 8.34 1.65 16.90
N PRO A 107 7.60 0.61 16.50
CA PRO A 107 8.01 -0.28 15.39
C PRO A 107 7.92 0.38 14.00
N PHE A 108 7.32 1.56 13.93
CA PHE A 108 7.25 2.43 12.75
C PHE A 108 7.55 3.86 13.18
N GLN A 109 7.93 4.71 12.22
CA GLN A 109 8.32 6.10 12.49
C GLN A 109 7.59 7.10 11.62
N PHE A 110 7.14 6.70 10.43
CA PHE A 110 6.55 7.61 9.46
C PHE A 110 5.10 7.28 9.18
N LEU A 111 4.30 8.34 9.04
CA LEU A 111 2.90 8.28 8.64
C LEU A 111 2.71 9.15 7.40
N ARG A 112 1.86 8.72 6.47
CA ARG A 112 1.50 9.49 5.28
C ARG A 112 -0.01 9.66 5.19
N TRP A 113 -0.45 10.89 4.96
CA TRP A 113 -1.85 11.19 4.70
C TRP A 113 -2.29 10.60 3.35
N SER A 114 -3.40 9.86 3.37
CA SER A 114 -4.11 9.46 2.16
C SER A 114 -5.16 10.53 1.82
N ASP A 115 -6.01 10.85 2.81
CA ASP A 115 -7.02 11.91 2.76
C ASP A 115 -7.41 12.33 4.18
N ASN A 116 -8.37 13.24 4.38
CA ASN A 116 -8.75 13.67 5.73
C ASN A 116 -9.36 12.56 6.63
N SER A 117 -9.69 11.40 6.09
CA SER A 117 -10.27 10.26 6.81
C SER A 117 -9.27 9.13 7.07
N GLU A 118 -8.19 9.02 6.30
CA GLU A 118 -7.27 7.90 6.37
C GLU A 118 -5.80 8.32 6.39
N ILE A 119 -5.04 7.67 7.28
CA ILE A 119 -3.60 7.82 7.39
C ILE A 119 -2.92 6.46 7.27
N MET A 120 -1.81 6.42 6.56
CA MET A 120 -1.06 5.19 6.28
C MET A 120 0.23 5.16 7.09
N ILE A 121 0.51 4.03 7.73
CA ILE A 121 1.80 3.74 8.36
C ILE A 121 2.79 3.32 7.27
N LEU A 122 3.95 3.98 7.23
CA LEU A 122 5.04 3.61 6.35
C LEU A 122 6.03 2.70 7.08
N ASN A 123 6.59 1.75 6.33
CA ASN A 123 7.67 0.89 6.78
C ASN A 123 8.99 1.67 6.89
N GLU A 124 10.06 1.04 7.40
CA GLU A 124 11.37 1.69 7.60
C GLU A 124 11.99 2.21 6.29
N ASP A 125 11.62 1.64 5.15
CA ASP A 125 12.02 2.06 3.80
C ASP A 125 11.16 3.21 3.23
N GLY A 126 10.14 3.66 3.96
CA GLY A 126 9.21 4.70 3.53
C GLY A 126 8.10 4.21 2.59
N MET A 127 7.94 2.89 2.41
CA MET A 127 6.91 2.30 1.56
C MET A 127 5.70 1.82 2.35
N ALA A 128 4.57 1.64 1.66
CA ALA A 128 3.41 0.93 2.19
C ALA A 128 3.70 -0.58 2.27
N ASP A 129 3.06 -1.31 3.18
CA ASP A 129 3.07 -2.77 3.14
C ASP A 129 2.16 -3.29 2.02
N ASP A 130 2.62 -4.32 1.32
CA ASP A 130 1.93 -4.93 0.19
C ASP A 130 0.62 -5.62 0.60
N ASN A 131 0.44 -5.91 1.89
CA ASN A 131 -0.75 -6.59 2.41
C ASN A 131 -1.92 -5.63 2.72
N GLY A 132 -1.73 -4.31 2.60
CA GLY A 132 -2.77 -3.31 2.86
C GLY A 132 -3.16 -3.14 4.33
N GLU A 133 -2.44 -3.77 5.26
CA GLU A 133 -2.71 -3.72 6.71
C GLU A 133 -2.11 -2.48 7.40
N ASN A 134 -1.87 -1.39 6.66
CA ASN A 134 -1.17 -0.21 7.19
C ASN A 134 -2.05 1.06 7.21
N TYR A 135 -3.31 0.95 6.81
CA TYR A 135 -4.24 2.08 6.80
C TYR A 135 -4.99 2.17 8.13
N LEU A 136 -5.02 3.39 8.68
CA LEU A 136 -5.77 3.74 9.88
C LEU A 136 -6.89 4.70 9.49
N THR A 137 -8.11 4.35 9.83
CA THR A 137 -9.30 5.14 9.55
C THR A 137 -9.60 6.03 10.76
N ARG A 138 -9.93 7.30 10.50
CA ARG A 138 -10.36 8.25 11.51
C ARG A 138 -11.69 7.81 12.10
N ILE A 139 -11.72 7.67 13.42
CA ILE A 139 -12.93 7.36 14.19
C ILE A 139 -13.42 8.55 15.03
N SER A 140 -12.60 9.59 15.20
CA SER A 140 -12.96 10.79 15.96
C SER A 140 -12.10 12.00 15.57
N GLU A 141 -12.68 13.20 15.63
CA GLU A 141 -11.99 14.49 15.47
C GLU A 141 -11.44 15.07 16.79
N LYS A 142 -11.88 14.52 17.94
CA LYS A 142 -11.48 14.99 19.28
C LYS A 142 -10.05 14.63 19.66
#